data_AF-A0AA37QW79-F1
#
_entry.id   AF-A0AA37QW79-F1
#
_cell.length_a   1.000
_cell.length_b   1.000
_cell.length_c   1.000
_cell.angle_alpha   90.00
_cell.angle_beta   90.00
_cell.angle_gamma   90.00
#
_symmetry.space_group_name_H-M   'P 1'
#
loop_
_entity.id
_entity.type
_entity.pdbx_description
1 polymer ?
#
loop_
_entity_poly.entity_id
_entity_poly.type
_entity_poly.pdbx_seq_one_letter_code
_entity_poly.pdbx_strand_id
1 'polypeptide(L)'
;MAVVEQASATSTNPQTASKSFPWTLTSYEEQGNLWLKWTTGAPFRAQQGQIAVYNNGFPADPQKDRKAWSWDNEHGGGSGWDTGLRYGSDWSCAWIAEKSPNGPYTYVVTLVTKGI
;
A
#
# COMPACT_ATOMS: atom_id res chain seq x y z
N MET A 1 -33.53 41.96 -37.25
CA MET A 1 -32.07 41.94 -37.04
C MET A 1 -31.82 41.29 -35.70
N ALA A 2 -31.16 40.13 -35.66
CA ALA A 2 -30.85 39.42 -34.42
C ALA A 2 -29.42 39.74 -34.01
N VAL A 3 -29.23 40.26 -32.79
CA VAL A 3 -27.91 40.39 -32.17
C VAL A 3 -27.60 39.04 -31.54
N VAL A 4 -26.57 38.37 -32.03
CA VAL A 4 -26.07 37.13 -31.43
C VAL A 4 -25.01 37.55 -30.40
N GLU A 5 -25.36 37.47 -29.13
CA GLU A 5 -24.47 37.78 -28.03
C GLU A 5 -23.55 36.56 -27.79
N GLN A 6 -22.28 36.66 -28.18
CA GLN A 6 -21.30 35.60 -27.94
C GLN A 6 -20.91 35.59 -26.46
N ALA A 7 -21.35 34.55 -25.74
CA ALA A 7 -20.86 34.26 -24.40
C ALA A 7 -19.35 33.99 -24.44
N SER A 8 -18.57 34.82 -23.74
CA SER A 8 -17.13 34.64 -23.58
C SER A 8 -16.87 33.46 -22.64
N ALA A 9 -16.37 32.35 -23.19
CA ALA A 9 -15.91 31.23 -22.39
C ALA A 9 -14.62 31.62 -21.66
N THR A 10 -14.67 31.80 -20.35
CA THR A 10 -13.48 31.94 -19.51
C THR A 10 -12.74 30.61 -19.45
N SER A 11 -11.74 30.41 -20.32
CA SER A 11 -10.79 29.31 -20.21
C SER A 11 -9.93 29.53 -18.97
N THR A 12 -10.24 28.82 -17.89
CA THR A 12 -9.39 28.78 -16.70
C THR A 12 -8.21 27.86 -17.01
N ASN A 13 -7.00 28.41 -17.17
CA ASN A 13 -5.80 27.60 -17.41
C ASN A 13 -5.52 26.72 -16.18
N PRO A 14 -5.67 25.39 -16.25
CA PRO A 14 -5.47 24.54 -15.08
C PRO A 14 -4.00 24.63 -14.63
N GLN A 15 -3.80 24.82 -13.32
CA GLN A 15 -2.48 24.75 -12.69
C GLN A 15 -2.40 23.44 -11.88
N THR A 16 -1.30 22.70 -12.02
CA THR A 16 -1.11 21.41 -11.36
C THR A 16 0.13 21.45 -10.49
N ALA A 17 0.00 20.97 -9.24
CA ALA A 17 1.11 20.71 -8.36
C ALA A 17 0.98 19.28 -7.79
N SER A 18 2.12 18.63 -7.53
CA SER A 18 2.18 17.25 -7.06
C SER A 18 3.12 17.12 -5.88
N LYS A 19 2.86 16.17 -4.98
CA LYS A 19 3.69 15.82 -3.83
C LYS A 19 3.75 14.31 -3.67
N SER A 20 4.89 13.80 -3.21
CA SER A 20 5.11 12.38 -2.94
C SER A 20 5.45 12.15 -1.48
N PHE A 21 5.06 11.00 -0.94
CA PHE A 21 5.35 10.58 0.41
C PHE A 21 6.00 9.19 0.39
N PRO A 22 7.03 8.93 1.21
CA PRO A 22 7.66 7.61 1.29
C PRO A 22 6.76 6.62 2.04
N TRP A 23 6.76 5.36 1.59
CA TRP A 23 6.13 4.22 2.25
C TRP A 23 7.18 3.12 2.39
N THR A 24 7.34 2.59 3.59
CA THR A 24 8.38 1.61 3.92
C THR A 24 7.75 0.36 4.49
N LEU A 25 8.19 -0.79 4.02
CA LEU A 25 7.90 -2.11 4.57
C LEU A 25 9.23 -2.83 4.83
N THR A 26 9.38 -3.37 6.04
CA THR A 26 10.59 -4.04 6.49
C THR A 26 10.22 -5.41 7.04
N SER A 27 10.90 -6.44 6.53
CA SER A 27 10.87 -7.78 7.10
C SER A 27 12.10 -8.04 7.95
N TYR A 28 11.92 -8.75 9.05
CA TYR A 28 13.03 -9.21 9.88
C TYR A 28 12.67 -10.52 10.58
N GLU A 29 13.70 -11.20 11.04
CA GLU A 29 13.58 -12.42 11.83
C GLU A 29 13.66 -12.07 13.31
N GLU A 30 12.71 -12.58 14.09
CA GLU A 30 12.76 -12.52 15.55
C GLU A 30 12.21 -13.83 16.12
N GLN A 31 13.05 -14.54 16.89
CA GLN A 31 12.75 -15.85 17.49
C GLN A 31 12.34 -16.94 16.47
N GLY A 32 12.91 -16.90 15.27
CA GLY A 32 12.62 -17.80 14.15
C GLY A 32 11.32 -17.48 13.41
N ASN A 33 10.64 -16.38 13.75
CA ASN A 33 9.39 -15.97 13.12
C ASN A 33 9.62 -14.80 12.16
N LEU A 34 8.74 -14.70 11.16
CA LEU A 34 8.68 -13.57 10.25
C LEU A 34 7.93 -12.43 10.91
N TRP A 35 8.65 -11.34 11.12
CA TRP A 35 8.10 -10.08 11.60
C TRP A 35 8.09 -9.03 10.51
N LEU A 36 7.05 -8.20 10.52
CA LEU A 36 6.88 -7.09 9.60
C LEU A 36 6.71 -5.77 10.34
N LYS A 37 7.40 -4.74 9.87
CA LYS A 37 7.24 -3.37 10.32
C LYS A 37 7.04 -2.46 9.13
N TRP A 38 6.19 -1.45 9.28
CA TRP A 38 5.90 -0.50 8.21
C TRP A 38 5.86 0.93 8.74
N THR A 39 6.02 1.90 7.85
CA THR A 39 5.87 3.33 8.17
C THR A 39 5.61 4.13 6.90
N THR A 40 4.94 5.26 7.01
CA THR A 40 4.72 6.19 5.91
C THR A 40 5.00 7.62 6.35
N GLY A 41 5.58 8.42 5.46
CA GLY A 41 5.70 9.86 5.64
C GLY A 41 4.43 10.63 5.25
N ALA A 42 3.39 9.93 4.78
CA ALA A 42 2.11 10.54 4.44
C ALA A 42 1.39 11.00 5.72
N PRO A 43 0.79 12.21 5.73
CA PRO A 43 -0.01 12.68 6.86
C PRO A 43 -1.40 12.01 6.95
N PHE A 44 -1.63 10.99 6.13
CA PHE A 44 -2.86 10.21 6.04
C PHE A 44 -2.51 8.74 5.89
N ARG A 45 -3.42 7.87 6.34
CA ARG A 45 -3.33 6.43 6.11
C ARG A 45 -3.83 6.07 4.71
N ALA A 46 -3.45 4.89 4.24
CA ALA A 46 -4.02 4.35 3.03
C ALA A 46 -5.52 4.01 3.24
N GLN A 47 -6.32 4.10 2.18
CA GLN A 47 -7.70 3.64 2.23
C GLN A 47 -7.70 2.11 2.36
N GLN A 48 -8.34 1.62 3.42
CA GLN A 48 -8.43 0.18 3.74
C GLN A 48 -7.06 -0.53 3.68
N GLY A 49 -6.01 0.13 4.15
CA GLY A 49 -4.64 -0.38 4.05
C GLY A 49 -4.43 -1.67 4.85
N GLN A 50 -3.77 -2.63 4.22
CA GLN A 50 -3.49 -3.94 4.81
C GLN A 50 -2.04 -4.33 4.56
N ILE A 51 -1.44 -5.03 5.52
CA ILE A 51 -0.19 -5.73 5.34
C ILE A 51 -0.51 -7.19 5.07
N ALA A 52 0.06 -7.74 4.00
CA ALA A 52 -0.24 -9.08 3.53
C ALA A 52 1.05 -9.87 3.27
N VAL A 53 1.00 -11.16 3.57
CA VAL A 53 2.07 -12.11 3.27
C VAL A 53 1.53 -13.19 2.34
N TYR A 54 2.24 -13.51 1.28
CA TYR A 54 1.92 -14.54 0.29
C TYR A 54 3.07 -15.53 0.17
N ASN A 55 2.74 -16.74 -0.27
CA ASN A 55 3.73 -17.75 -0.64
C ASN A 55 4.05 -17.62 -2.14
N ASN A 56 5.33 -17.55 -2.49
CA ASN A 56 5.82 -17.60 -3.89
C ASN A 56 5.17 -16.57 -4.85
N GLY A 57 5.39 -15.28 -4.58
CA GLY A 57 5.05 -14.19 -5.48
C GLY A 57 3.81 -13.39 -5.08
N PHE A 58 3.43 -12.44 -5.94
CA PHE A 58 2.32 -11.52 -5.71
C PHE A 58 1.15 -11.89 -6.63
N PRO A 59 -0.03 -12.26 -6.09
CA PRO A 59 -1.21 -12.56 -6.90
C PRO A 59 -1.70 -11.31 -7.65
N ALA A 60 -2.41 -11.52 -8.78
CA ALA A 60 -3.00 -10.42 -9.54
C ALA A 60 -4.07 -9.66 -8.75
N ASP A 61 -4.84 -10.38 -7.93
CA ASP A 61 -5.71 -9.80 -6.90
C ASP A 61 -4.98 -9.82 -5.54
N PRO A 62 -4.59 -8.66 -4.99
CA PRO A 62 -3.84 -8.59 -3.74
C PRO A 62 -4.61 -9.14 -2.52
N GLN A 63 -5.92 -9.36 -2.61
CA GLN A 63 -6.66 -9.93 -1.48
C GLN A 63 -6.70 -11.47 -1.49
N LYS A 64 -6.21 -12.12 -2.55
CA LYS A 64 -6.21 -13.59 -2.70
C LYS A 64 -4.93 -14.22 -2.15
N ASP A 65 -5.03 -15.50 -1.80
CA ASP A 65 -3.91 -16.38 -1.45
C ASP A 65 -2.96 -15.90 -0.34
N ARG A 66 -3.42 -14.95 0.48
CA ARG A 66 -2.71 -14.44 1.66
C ARG A 66 -2.55 -15.55 2.69
N LYS A 67 -1.33 -15.73 3.17
CA LYS A 67 -0.99 -16.64 4.27
C LYS A 67 -1.17 -15.99 5.63
N ALA A 68 -0.89 -14.69 5.71
CA ALA A 68 -1.15 -13.87 6.87
C ALA A 68 -1.53 -12.46 6.39
N TRP A 69 -2.36 -11.75 7.17
CA TRP A 69 -2.62 -10.34 6.95
C TRP A 69 -3.01 -9.63 8.25
N SER A 70 -2.82 -8.31 8.28
CA SER A 70 -3.26 -7.41 9.34
C SER A 70 -3.65 -6.05 8.75
N TRP A 71 -4.48 -5.29 9.45
CA TRP A 71 -4.73 -3.90 9.08
C TRP A 71 -3.49 -3.03 9.33
N ASP A 72 -3.26 -2.06 8.45
CA ASP A 72 -2.07 -1.20 8.55
C ASP A 72 -2.07 -0.28 9.81
N ASN A 73 -3.20 -0.17 10.50
CA ASN A 73 -3.37 0.59 11.72
C ASN A 73 -3.29 -0.23 13.02
N GLU A 74 -3.12 -1.55 12.95
CA GLU A 74 -3.12 -2.41 14.15
C GLU A 74 -1.74 -2.53 14.81
N HIS A 75 -0.66 -2.67 14.02
CA HIS A 75 0.67 -3.02 14.54
C HIS A 75 1.82 -2.10 14.05
N GLY A 76 1.50 -1.14 13.16
CA GLY A 76 2.41 -0.53 12.19
C GLY A 76 3.32 0.61 12.60
N GLY A 77 3.71 0.75 13.87
CA GLY A 77 4.52 1.92 14.28
C GLY A 77 5.77 1.61 15.10
N GLY A 78 5.68 0.63 16.01
CA GLY A 78 6.70 0.45 17.04
C GLY A 78 7.37 -0.92 16.97
N SER A 79 6.66 -1.90 17.52
CA SER A 79 7.14 -3.25 17.81
C SER A 79 7.16 -4.19 16.61
N GLY A 80 6.52 -3.81 15.49
CA GLY A 80 6.27 -4.71 14.38
C GLY A 80 5.19 -5.75 14.70
N TRP A 81 4.91 -6.58 13.70
CA TRP A 81 3.86 -7.59 13.70
C TRP A 81 4.48 -8.98 13.51
N ASP A 82 4.30 -9.87 14.48
CA ASP A 82 4.56 -11.30 14.30
C ASP A 82 3.48 -11.89 13.39
N THR A 83 3.87 -12.32 12.20
CA THR A 83 2.95 -12.92 11.23
C THR A 83 2.47 -14.31 11.64
N GLY A 84 3.09 -14.92 12.64
CA GLY A 84 2.91 -16.33 13.02
C GLY A 84 3.57 -17.31 12.04
N LEU A 85 4.20 -16.82 10.97
CA LEU A 85 4.91 -17.62 9.99
C LEU A 85 6.38 -17.74 10.38
N ARG A 86 7.02 -18.86 10.03
CA ARG A 86 8.46 -19.01 10.21
C ARG A 86 9.21 -18.10 9.25
N TYR A 87 10.27 -17.45 9.74
CA TYR A 87 11.17 -16.72 8.87
C TYR A 87 11.84 -17.69 7.89
N GLY A 88 11.95 -17.27 6.64
CA GLY A 88 12.45 -18.10 5.55
C GLY A 88 12.67 -17.27 4.29
N SER A 89 13.31 -17.88 3.30
CA SER A 89 13.41 -17.29 1.97
C SER A 89 12.05 -17.29 1.28
N ASP A 90 11.84 -16.33 0.38
CA ASP A 90 10.78 -16.32 -0.62
C ASP A 90 9.35 -16.00 -0.13
N TRP A 91 9.21 -15.50 1.11
CA TRP A 91 7.97 -14.84 1.50
C TRP A 91 7.79 -13.55 0.71
N SER A 92 6.63 -13.41 0.08
CA SER A 92 6.24 -12.19 -0.62
C SER A 92 5.37 -11.36 0.31
N CYS A 93 5.90 -10.25 0.80
CA CYS A 93 5.25 -9.35 1.76
C CYS A 93 4.84 -8.07 1.03
N ALA A 94 3.65 -7.56 1.32
CA ALA A 94 3.16 -6.33 0.70
C ALA A 94 2.37 -5.45 1.66
N TRP A 95 2.44 -4.15 1.39
CA TRP A 95 1.43 -3.20 1.85
C TRP A 95 0.48 -2.96 0.68
N ILE A 96 -0.79 -3.31 0.87
CA ILE A 96 -1.85 -3.16 -0.13
C ILE A 96 -2.88 -2.14 0.34
N ALA A 97 -3.53 -1.47 -0.60
CA ALA A 97 -4.57 -0.48 -0.30
C ALA A 97 -5.66 -0.51 -1.36
N GLU A 98 -6.87 -0.14 -0.97
CA GLU A 98 -7.98 0.02 -1.90
C GLU A 98 -7.77 1.26 -2.79
N LYS A 99 -7.93 1.12 -4.11
CA LYS A 99 -7.86 2.28 -5.00
C LYS A 99 -9.04 3.21 -4.72
N SER A 100 -8.78 4.50 -4.54
CA SER A 100 -9.86 5.49 -4.42
C SER A 100 -10.67 5.60 -5.73
N PRO A 101 -12.00 5.83 -5.68
CA PRO A 101 -12.81 5.99 -4.48
C PRO A 101 -13.22 4.68 -3.79
N ASN A 102 -13.37 3.56 -4.51
CA ASN A 102 -13.69 2.22 -3.99
C ASN A 102 -13.41 1.19 -5.11
N GLY A 103 -12.16 1.14 -5.58
CA GLY A 103 -11.69 0.28 -6.65
C GLY A 103 -11.00 -0.98 -6.12
N PRO A 104 -10.43 -1.82 -7.00
CA PRO A 104 -9.70 -3.00 -6.55
C PRO A 104 -8.48 -2.60 -5.71
N TYR A 105 -8.05 -3.53 -4.85
CA TYR A 105 -6.81 -3.36 -4.10
C TYR A 105 -5.60 -3.29 -5.03
N THR A 106 -4.59 -2.55 -4.61
CA THR A 106 -3.32 -2.39 -5.32
C THR A 106 -2.15 -2.53 -4.36
N TYR A 107 -1.01 -2.94 -4.89
CA TYR A 107 0.26 -2.93 -4.17
C TYR A 107 0.78 -1.50 -4.03
N VAL A 108 1.04 -1.08 -2.80
CA VAL A 108 1.72 0.18 -2.46
C VAL A 108 3.22 -0.06 -2.32
N VAL A 109 3.57 -1.12 -1.58
CA VAL A 109 4.96 -1.57 -1.38
C VAL A 109 4.98 -3.09 -1.49
N THR A 110 6.01 -3.63 -2.13
CA THR A 110 6.27 -5.06 -2.24
C THR A 110 7.68 -5.36 -1.77
N LEU A 111 7.85 -6.46 -1.04
CA LEU A 111 9.11 -6.93 -0.50
C LEU A 111 9.14 -8.46 -0.61
N VAL A 112 10.26 -9.02 -1.04
CA VAL A 112 10.48 -10.48 -0.99
C VAL A 112 11.57 -10.75 0.04
N THR A 113 11.30 -11.62 1.00
CA THR A 113 12.30 -12.01 2.00
C THR A 113 13.42 -12.77 1.31
N LYS A 114 14.65 -12.46 1.68
CA LYS A 114 15.81 -13.26 1.30
C LYS A 114 16.22 -14.08 2.51
N GLY A 115 16.38 -15.38 2.32
CA GLY A 115 17.04 -16.21 3.32
C GLY A 115 18.44 -15.67 3.60
N ILE A 116 18.90 -15.88 4.83
CA ILE A 116 20.30 -15.63 5.21
C ILE A 116 21.15 -16.78 4.69
#